data_AF-A0A661WX21-F1
#
_entry.id   AF-A0A661WX21-F1
#
_cell.length_a   1.000
_cell.length_b   1.000
_cell.length_c   1.000
_cell.angle_alpha   90.00
_cell.angle_beta   90.00
_cell.angle_gamma   90.00
#
_symmetry.space_group_name_H-M   'P 1'
#
loop_
_entity.id
_entity.type
_entity.pdbx_description
1 polymer ?
#
loop_
_entity_poly.entity_id
_entity_poly.type
_entity_poly.pdbx_seq_one_letter_code
_entity_poly.pdbx_strand_id
1 'polypeptide(L)'
;MKQMIKIMAVVLMAISTTFAQFDGQQAYKYLVKQVDFGPRNPGSSGHEKCLKFLHQEMSRWADRVDLQSFTYHDELRGKKL
;
A
#
# COMPACT_ATOMS: atom_id res chain seq x y z
N MET A 1 10.53 16.13 45.76
CA MET A 1 10.74 14.75 45.26
C MET A 1 9.45 13.99 44.97
N LYS A 2 8.55 13.74 45.94
CA LYS A 2 7.27 13.02 45.69
C LYS A 2 6.37 13.67 44.61
N GLN A 3 6.33 15.00 44.55
CA GLN A 3 5.59 15.73 43.51
C GLN A 3 6.25 15.64 42.11
N MET A 4 7.58 15.67 42.03
CA MET A 4 8.33 15.48 40.77
C MET A 4 8.15 14.07 40.20
N ILE A 5 8.10 13.05 41.07
CA ILE A 5 7.87 11.65 40.66
C ILE A 5 6.44 11.48 40.10
N LYS A 6 5.43 12.13 40.70
CA LYS A 6 4.06 12.14 40.18
C LYS A 6 3.95 12.84 38.82
N ILE A 7 4.64 13.96 38.64
CA ILE A 7 4.66 14.69 37.36
C ILE A 7 5.35 13.87 36.27
N MET A 8 6.48 13.21 36.58
CA MET A 8 7.14 12.28 35.65
C MET A 8 6.22 11.11 35.23
N ALA A 9 5.49 10.51 36.18
CA ALA A 9 4.57 9.41 35.89
C ALA A 9 3.40 9.81 34.96
N VAL A 10 2.89 11.05 35.09
CA VAL A 10 1.83 11.60 34.22
C VAL A 10 2.36 11.86 32.80
N VAL A 11 3.60 12.35 32.66
CA VAL A 11 4.25 12.57 31.36
C VAL A 11 4.52 11.24 30.63
N LEU A 12 4.89 10.18 31.35
CA LEU A 12 5.10 8.84 30.77
C LEU A 12 3.80 8.17 30.26
N MET A 13 2.65 8.40 30.89
CA MET A 13 1.36 7.89 30.40
C MET A 13 0.83 8.64 29.17
N ALA A 14 1.19 9.92 29.03
CA ALA A 14 0.75 10.76 27.91
C ALA A 14 1.45 10.42 26.58
N ILE A 15 2.56 9.68 26.61
CA ILE A 15 3.30 9.22 25.42
C ILE A 15 2.82 7.81 25.05
N SER A 16 1.54 7.68 24.73
CA SER A 16 1.00 6.48 24.08
C SER A 16 1.03 6.71 22.58
N THR A 17 2.09 6.28 21.90
CA THR A 17 2.14 6.28 20.43
C THR A 17 1.15 5.24 19.91
N THR A 18 -0.07 5.69 19.59
CA THR A 18 -1.08 4.89 18.92
C THR A 18 -0.68 4.73 17.46
N PHE A 19 0.20 3.76 17.19
CA PHE A 19 0.44 3.34 15.82
C PHE A 19 -0.87 2.80 15.23
N ALA A 20 -1.15 3.15 13.98
CA ALA A 20 -2.25 2.54 13.26
C ALA A 20 -2.05 1.02 13.25
N GLN A 21 -2.97 0.29 13.86
CA GLN A 21 -2.93 -1.16 13.87
C GLN A 21 -3.24 -1.68 12.47
N PHE A 22 -2.47 -2.66 12.01
CA PHE A 22 -2.74 -3.33 10.73
C PHE A 22 -4.10 -4.03 10.77
N ASP A 23 -4.95 -3.73 9.80
CA ASP A 23 -6.23 -4.39 9.59
C ASP A 23 -6.11 -5.47 8.51
N GLY A 24 -6.02 -6.73 8.95
CA GLY A 24 -5.92 -7.89 8.05
C GLY A 24 -7.17 -8.12 7.19
N GLN A 25 -8.35 -7.74 7.66
CA GLN A 25 -9.58 -7.87 6.86
C GLN A 25 -9.57 -6.86 5.72
N GLN A 26 -9.15 -5.63 5.98
CA GLN A 26 -8.99 -4.62 4.95
C GLN A 26 -7.92 -5.01 3.93
N ALA A 27 -6.78 -5.55 4.39
CA ALA A 27 -5.74 -6.06 3.50
C ALA A 27 -6.25 -7.19 2.59
N TYR A 28 -7.03 -8.13 3.13
CA TYR A 28 -7.63 -9.22 2.35
C TYR A 28 -8.61 -8.71 1.29
N LYS A 29 -9.41 -7.68 1.59
CA LYS A 29 -10.29 -7.04 0.58
C LYS A 29 -9.50 -6.47 -0.60
N TYR A 30 -8.33 -5.86 -0.36
CA TYR A 30 -7.46 -5.38 -1.44
C TYR A 30 -6.91 -6.53 -2.30
N LEU A 31 -6.56 -7.67 -1.68
CA LEU A 31 -6.14 -8.86 -2.43
C LEU A 31 -7.26 -9.37 -3.34
N VAL A 32 -8.46 -9.58 -2.79
CA VAL A 32 -9.63 -10.06 -3.55
C VAL A 32 -9.91 -9.13 -4.72
N LYS A 33 -9.92 -7.80 -4.49
CA LYS A 33 -10.16 -6.81 -5.53
C LYS A 33 -9.18 -6.93 -6.70
N GLN A 34 -7.89 -7.16 -6.42
CA GLN A 34 -6.86 -7.34 -7.45
C GLN A 34 -7.04 -8.63 -8.24
N VAL A 35 -7.47 -9.71 -7.58
CA VAL A 35 -7.73 -11.00 -8.22
C VAL A 35 -8.99 -10.94 -9.10
N ASP A 36 -10.02 -10.22 -8.67
CA ASP A 36 -11.29 -10.06 -9.41
C ASP A 36 -11.13 -9.35 -10.76
N PHE A 37 -10.03 -8.61 -10.99
CA PHE A 37 -9.74 -8.04 -12.30
C PHE A 37 -9.35 -9.10 -13.35
N GLY A 38 -9.09 -10.34 -12.94
CA GLY A 38 -8.59 -11.42 -13.79
C GLY A 38 -7.05 -11.44 -13.88
N PRO A 39 -6.47 -12.22 -14.81
CA PRO A 39 -5.01 -12.30 -14.98
C PRO A 39 -4.38 -10.93 -15.27
N ARG A 40 -3.27 -10.62 -14.57
CA ARG A 40 -2.56 -9.33 -14.66
C ARG A 40 -1.22 -9.42 -15.39
N ASN A 41 -1.11 -10.33 -16.36
CA ASN A 41 0.04 -10.36 -17.25
C ASN A 41 0.09 -9.04 -18.08
N PRO A 42 1.29 -8.51 -18.41
CA PRO A 42 1.42 -7.30 -19.22
C PRO A 42 0.56 -7.35 -20.49
N GLY A 43 -0.09 -6.22 -20.79
CA GLY A 43 -0.99 -6.08 -21.95
C GLY A 43 -2.39 -6.68 -21.79
N SER A 44 -2.71 -7.38 -20.68
CA SER A 44 -4.07 -7.88 -20.44
C SER A 44 -5.02 -6.77 -19.97
N SER A 45 -6.34 -7.00 -20.12
CA SER A 45 -7.36 -6.12 -19.55
C SER A 45 -7.35 -6.11 -18.01
N GLY A 46 -6.98 -7.24 -17.39
CA GLY A 46 -6.82 -7.33 -15.94
C GLY A 46 -5.65 -6.49 -15.44
N HIS A 47 -4.55 -6.43 -16.19
CA HIS A 47 -3.41 -5.57 -15.90
C HIS A 47 -3.82 -4.08 -15.93
N GLU A 48 -4.48 -3.62 -16.99
CA GLU A 48 -4.94 -2.23 -17.12
C GLU A 48 -5.88 -1.81 -15.97
N LYS A 49 -6.87 -2.66 -15.66
CA LYS A 49 -7.82 -2.41 -14.56
C LYS A 49 -7.12 -2.37 -13.20
N CYS A 50 -6.20 -3.29 -12.95
CA CYS A 50 -5.44 -3.35 -11.71
C CYS A 50 -4.52 -2.13 -11.54
N LEU A 51 -3.82 -1.72 -12.62
CA LEU A 51 -2.98 -0.53 -12.62
C LEU A 51 -3.80 0.72 -12.25
N LYS A 52 -4.96 0.90 -12.89
CA LYS A 52 -5.86 2.02 -12.58
C LYS A 52 -6.32 2.00 -11.12
N PHE A 53 -6.73 0.82 -10.62
CA PHE A 53 -7.14 0.65 -9.23
C PHE A 53 -6.03 1.01 -8.24
N LEU A 54 -4.82 0.47 -8.45
CA LEU A 54 -3.67 0.70 -7.57
C LEU A 54 -3.25 2.16 -7.55
N HIS A 55 -3.21 2.81 -8.72
CA HIS A 55 -2.90 4.24 -8.81
C HIS A 55 -3.93 5.08 -8.04
N GLN A 56 -5.22 4.81 -8.24
CA GLN A 56 -6.30 5.51 -7.55
C GLN A 56 -6.25 5.28 -6.04
N GLU A 57 -6.07 4.04 -5.60
CA GLU A 57 -6.03 3.72 -4.17
C GLU A 57 -4.83 4.37 -3.49
N MET A 58 -3.62 4.26 -4.06
CA MET A 58 -2.42 4.89 -3.50
C MET A 58 -2.51 6.43 -3.47
N SER A 59 -3.14 7.04 -4.47
CA SER A 59 -3.34 8.50 -4.53
C SER A 59 -4.23 9.04 -3.40
N ARG A 60 -5.00 8.17 -2.72
CA ARG A 60 -5.78 8.57 -1.53
C ARG A 60 -4.92 8.75 -0.28
N TRP A 61 -3.73 8.15 -0.26
CA TRP A 61 -2.88 8.05 0.93
C TRP A 61 -1.53 8.76 0.77
N ALA A 62 -1.05 8.92 -0.46
CA ALA A 62 0.21 9.59 -0.76
C ALA A 62 -0.02 10.97 -1.38
N ASP A 63 0.87 11.92 -1.10
CA ASP A 63 0.85 13.26 -1.71
C ASP A 63 1.05 13.21 -3.23
N ARG A 64 1.80 12.20 -3.70
CA ARG A 64 2.10 11.98 -5.12
C ARG A 64 2.26 10.49 -5.43
N VAL A 65 1.74 10.07 -6.56
CA VAL A 65 1.93 8.74 -7.15
C VAL A 65 2.37 8.93 -8.60
N ASP A 66 3.52 8.36 -8.97
CA ASP A 66 4.04 8.43 -10.34
C ASP A 66 3.99 7.06 -11.01
N LEU A 67 3.52 7.04 -12.27
CA LEU A 67 3.60 5.86 -13.12
C LEU A 67 4.89 5.89 -13.93
N GLN A 68 5.74 4.89 -13.74
CA GLN A 68 6.93 4.70 -14.57
C GLN A 68 6.63 3.73 -15.71
N SER A 69 6.42 4.26 -16.91
CA SER A 69 6.29 3.43 -18.12
C SER A 69 7.66 2.96 -18.61
N PHE A 70 7.75 1.68 -18.94
CA PHE A 70 8.93 1.08 -19.58
C PHE A 70 8.50 0.00 -20.56
N THR A 71 9.44 -0.42 -21.40
CA THR A 71 9.30 -1.59 -22.26
C THR A 71 10.16 -2.71 -21.69
N TYR A 72 9.62 -3.92 -21.62
CA TYR A 72 10.41 -5.10 -21.29
C TYR A 72 10.72 -5.92 -22.54
N HIS A 73 11.97 -6.36 -22.67
CA HIS A 73 12.39 -7.31 -23.69
C HIS A 73 12.66 -8.66 -23.01
N ASP A 74 11.84 -9.66 -23.32
CA ASP A 74 12.04 -11.03 -22.85
C ASP A 74 13.13 -11.67 -23.73
N GLU A 75 14.38 -11.65 -23.27
CA GLU A 75 15.54 -12.23 -23.94
C GLU A 75 15.38 -13.73 -24.25
N LEU A 76 14.61 -14.46 -23.43
CA LEU A 76 14.39 -15.89 -23.60
C LEU A 76 13.36 -16.20 -24.68
N ARG A 77 12.38 -15.29 -24.87
CA ARG A 77 11.28 -15.47 -25.83
C ARG A 77 11.38 -14.59 -27.07
N GLY A 78 12.34 -13.68 -27.13
CA GLY A 78 12.49 -12.69 -28.21
C GLY A 78 11.29 -11.76 -28.37
N LYS A 79 10.48 -11.58 -27.31
CA LYS A 79 9.24 -10.80 -27.34
C LYS A 79 9.39 -9.50 -26.56
N LYS A 80 8.90 -8.41 -27.16
CA LYS A 80 8.66 -7.13 -26.48
C LYS A 80 7.34 -7.23 -25.73
N LEU A 81 7.35 -6.96 -24.42
CA LEU A 81 6.19 -6.92 -23.54
C LEU A 81 5.94 -5.49 -23.05
#